data_AF-A0A8J7NDX3-F1
#
_entry.id   AF-A0A8J7NDX3-F1
#
_cell.length_a   1.000
_cell.length_b   1.000
_cell.length_c   1.000
_cell.angle_alpha   90.00
_cell.angle_beta   90.00
_cell.angle_gamma   90.00
#
_symmetry.space_group_name_H-M   'P 1'
#
loop_
_entity.id
_entity.type
_entity.pdbx_description
1 polymer ?
#
loop_
_entity_poly.entity_id
_entity_poly.type
_entity_poly.pdbx_seq_one_letter_code
_entity_poly.pdbx_strand_id
1 'polypeptide(L)'
;MKLIKSIKGSEKPIEIFVALFIILTVAMVLLQMFQGQISERTEELSQLAKEQKLEQSKQKAKTVCNRLCSDADDLKGRAAYCLESVEDVEQEGIDLDMDGIPGEYDDSLLGGLGICEDKIYCPHLQSCGGVKSMKDCVTILCAYWTQTGMTAEEATNVLKSKVSPGTCFNALDPAEKSLHWFTKVNLTCM
;
A
#
# COMPACT_ATOMS: atom_id res chain seq x y z
N MET A 1 46.87 73.47 -19.75
CA MET A 1 45.41 73.23 -19.87
C MET A 1 45.21 71.83 -20.43
N LYS A 2 44.39 71.01 -19.77
CA LYS A 2 44.35 69.54 -19.90
C LYS A 2 44.05 69.06 -21.32
N LEU A 3 44.92 68.21 -21.86
CA LEU A 3 44.66 67.36 -23.02
C LEU A 3 43.71 66.23 -22.59
N ILE A 4 42.44 66.32 -23.00
CA ILE A 4 41.50 65.20 -22.91
C ILE A 4 41.84 64.22 -24.03
N LYS A 5 42.50 63.12 -23.67
CA LYS A 5 42.78 62.00 -24.57
C LYS A 5 41.50 61.15 -24.68
N SER A 6 40.77 61.33 -25.78
CA SER A 6 39.62 60.48 -26.12
C SER A 6 40.12 59.05 -26.39
N ILE A 7 39.74 58.10 -25.53
CA ILE A 7 39.97 56.66 -25.75
C ILE A 7 38.88 56.17 -26.70
N LYS A 8 39.10 56.32 -28.01
CA LYS A 8 38.32 55.63 -29.04
C LYS A 8 39.03 54.30 -29.36
N GLY A 9 38.57 53.21 -28.77
CA GLY A 9 39.15 51.90 -29.03
C GLY A 9 38.59 50.70 -28.27
N SER A 10 37.56 50.87 -27.42
CA SER A 10 37.02 49.77 -26.59
C SER A 10 35.56 49.41 -26.85
N GLU A 11 34.85 50.09 -27.78
CA GLU A 11 33.40 49.89 -27.95
C GLU A 11 33.03 48.55 -28.62
N LYS A 12 33.81 48.09 -29.60
CA LYS A 12 33.51 46.84 -30.34
C LYS A 12 33.66 45.55 -29.51
N PRO A 13 34.69 45.36 -28.67
CA PRO A 13 34.80 44.17 -27.85
C PRO A 13 33.73 44.10 -26.76
N ILE A 14 33.38 45.24 -26.15
CA ILE A 14 32.38 45.31 -25.06
C ILE A 14 31.00 44.88 -25.56
N GLU A 15 30.60 45.28 -26.77
CA GLU A 15 29.32 44.88 -27.38
C GLU A 15 29.24 43.36 -27.60
N ILE A 16 30.34 42.72 -27.99
CA ILE A 16 30.42 41.25 -28.16
C ILE A 16 30.28 40.55 -26.81
N PHE A 17 30.91 41.06 -25.74
CA PHE A 17 30.77 40.49 -24.40
C PHE A 17 29.35 40.62 -23.84
N VAL A 18 28.68 41.75 -24.07
CA VAL A 18 27.29 41.95 -23.66
C VAL A 18 26.36 40.98 -24.40
N ALA A 19 26.54 40.82 -25.72
CA ALA A 19 25.76 39.86 -26.51
C ALA A 19 25.97 38.41 -26.04
N LEU A 20 27.22 38.01 -25.74
CA LEU A 20 27.54 36.69 -25.18
C LEU A 20 26.89 36.46 -23.82
N PHE A 21 26.88 37.47 -22.96
CA PHE A 21 26.28 37.37 -21.63
C PHE A 21 24.76 37.19 -21.71
N ILE A 22 24.09 37.94 -22.60
CA ILE A 22 22.65 37.78 -22.86
C ILE A 22 22.34 36.37 -23.36
N ILE A 23 23.12 35.84 -24.31
CA ILE A 23 22.94 34.47 -24.82
C ILE A 23 23.10 33.43 -23.70
N LEU A 24 24.11 33.59 -22.84
CA LEU A 24 24.31 32.71 -21.69
C LEU A 24 23.14 32.77 -20.69
N THR A 25 22.64 33.96 -20.38
CA THR A 25 21.47 34.12 -19.50
C THR A 25 20.24 33.46 -20.10
N VAL A 26 19.96 33.66 -21.38
CA VAL A 26 18.83 33.02 -22.06
C VAL A 26 18.98 31.50 -22.07
N ALA A 27 20.19 30.98 -22.32
CA ALA A 27 20.45 29.54 -22.26
C ALA A 27 20.22 28.95 -20.86
N MET A 28 20.64 29.64 -19.79
CA MET A 28 20.38 29.20 -18.42
C MET A 28 18.89 29.15 -18.09
N VAL A 29 18.12 30.17 -18.50
CA VAL A 29 16.67 30.20 -18.28
C VAL A 29 15.97 29.05 -19.02
N LEU A 30 16.37 28.78 -20.27
CA LEU A 30 15.81 27.65 -21.02
C LEU A 30 16.15 26.31 -20.36
N LEU A 31 17.40 26.11 -19.90
CA LEU A 31 17.78 24.89 -19.19
C LEU A 31 16.99 24.70 -17.89
N GLN A 32 16.72 25.77 -17.13
CA GLN A 32 15.88 25.70 -15.92
C GLN A 32 14.44 25.31 -16.23
N MET A 33 13.86 25.83 -17.31
CA MET A 33 12.51 25.45 -17.75
C MET A 33 12.43 23.98 -18.19
N PHE A 34 13.44 23.50 -18.93
CA PHE A 34 13.52 22.08 -19.32
C PHE A 34 13.72 21.15 -18.11
N GLN A 35 14.53 21.55 -17.12
CA GLN A 35 14.71 20.77 -15.89
C GLN A 35 13.41 20.65 -15.08
N GLY A 36 12.63 21.74 -14.98
CA GLY A 36 11.32 21.71 -14.31
C GLY A 36 10.34 20.73 -14.96
N GLN A 37 10.26 20.73 -16.31
CA GLN A 37 9.39 19.82 -17.04
C GLN A 37 9.83 18.35 -16.96
N ILE A 38 11.14 18.08 -16.98
CA ILE A 38 11.67 16.71 -16.84
C ILE A 38 11.45 16.20 -15.40
N SER A 39 11.64 17.05 -14.40
CA SER A 39 11.40 16.74 -12.98
C SER A 39 9.95 16.32 -12.76
N GLU A 40 9.00 17.14 -13.20
CA GLU A 40 7.56 16.91 -13.04
C GLU A 40 7.13 15.60 -13.74
N ARG A 41 7.58 15.37 -14.97
CA ARG A 41 7.31 14.12 -15.69
C ARG A 41 7.94 12.89 -15.04
N THR A 42 9.12 13.04 -14.43
CA THR A 42 9.78 11.94 -13.72
C THR A 42 9.01 11.58 -12.45
N GLU A 43 8.50 12.58 -11.73
CA GLU A 43 7.67 12.38 -10.55
C GLU A 43 6.34 11.71 -10.89
N GLU A 44 5.63 12.20 -11.92
CA GLU A 44 4.40 11.56 -12.44
C GLU A 44 4.63 10.09 -12.83
N LEU A 45 5.73 9.80 -13.56
CA LEU A 45 6.07 8.43 -13.96
C LEU A 45 6.40 7.55 -12.75
N SER A 46 7.06 8.10 -11.73
CA SER A 46 7.36 7.37 -10.50
C SER A 46 6.11 7.02 -9.70
N GLN A 47 5.14 7.95 -9.64
CA GLN A 47 3.86 7.71 -8.97
C GLN A 47 3.04 6.65 -9.71
N LEU A 48 2.93 6.76 -11.04
CA LEU A 48 2.26 5.75 -11.86
C LEU A 48 2.89 4.36 -11.72
N ALA A 49 4.22 4.27 -11.64
CA ALA A 49 4.91 3.01 -11.43
C ALA A 49 4.61 2.40 -10.05
N LYS A 50 4.52 3.24 -9.00
CA LYS A 50 4.11 2.79 -7.66
C LYS A 50 2.66 2.29 -7.66
N GLU A 51 1.74 3.03 -8.25
CA GLU A 51 0.33 2.63 -8.37
C GLU A 51 0.17 1.31 -9.12
N GLN A 52 0.89 1.14 -10.24
CA GLN A 52 0.87 -0.12 -10.99
C GLN A 52 1.42 -1.29 -10.19
N LYS A 53 2.52 -1.09 -9.46
CA LYS A 53 3.11 -2.14 -8.62
C LYS A 53 2.16 -2.53 -7.47
N LEU A 54 1.52 -1.54 -6.84
CA LEU A 54 0.50 -1.78 -5.82
C LEU A 54 -0.68 -2.58 -6.36
N GLU A 55 -1.22 -2.19 -7.52
CA GLU A 55 -2.33 -2.89 -8.14
C GLU A 55 -1.94 -4.33 -8.54
N GLN A 56 -0.71 -4.54 -9.01
CA GLN A 56 -0.18 -5.88 -9.26
C GLN A 56 -0.10 -6.72 -7.98
N SER A 57 0.40 -6.18 -6.87
CA SER A 57 0.47 -6.88 -5.58
C SER A 57 -0.94 -7.24 -5.08
N LYS A 58 -1.89 -6.30 -5.16
CA LYS A 58 -3.30 -6.55 -4.83
C LYS A 58 -3.92 -7.62 -5.72
N GLN A 59 -3.62 -7.62 -7.02
CA GLN A 59 -4.13 -8.63 -7.95
C GLN A 59 -3.57 -10.02 -7.67
N LYS A 60 -2.28 -10.14 -7.32
CA LYS A 60 -1.68 -11.42 -6.89
C LYS A 60 -2.39 -11.95 -5.66
N ALA A 61 -2.56 -11.11 -4.64
CA ALA A 61 -3.27 -11.44 -3.42
C ALA A 61 -4.73 -11.88 -3.69
N LYS A 62 -5.46 -11.12 -4.50
CA LYS A 62 -6.81 -11.45 -4.93
C LYS A 62 -6.87 -12.75 -5.74
N THR A 63 -5.85 -13.11 -6.50
CA THR A 63 -5.82 -14.35 -7.29
C THR A 63 -5.85 -15.59 -6.39
N VAL A 64 -5.08 -15.57 -5.29
CA VAL A 64 -5.12 -16.65 -4.29
C VAL A 64 -6.52 -16.78 -3.69
N CYS A 65 -7.09 -15.65 -3.27
CA CYS A 65 -8.43 -15.61 -2.70
C CYS A 65 -9.52 -16.00 -3.71
N ASN A 66 -9.37 -15.67 -5.00
CA ASN A 66 -10.32 -16.02 -6.06
C ASN A 66 -10.36 -17.53 -6.30
N ARG A 67 -9.19 -18.18 -6.25
CA ARG A 67 -9.10 -19.64 -6.36
C ARG A 67 -9.81 -20.34 -5.22
N LEU A 68 -9.63 -19.88 -3.98
CA LEU A 68 -10.38 -20.45 -2.85
C LEU A 68 -11.86 -20.09 -2.91
N CYS A 69 -12.18 -18.94 -3.49
CA CYS A 69 -13.55 -18.51 -3.63
C CYS A 69 -14.35 -19.37 -4.60
N SER A 70 -13.75 -19.82 -5.71
CA SER A 70 -14.41 -20.74 -6.64
C SER A 70 -14.76 -22.09 -6.01
N ASP A 71 -14.06 -22.45 -4.93
CA ASP A 71 -14.27 -23.70 -4.19
C ASP A 71 -15.16 -23.50 -2.94
N ALA A 72 -15.68 -22.29 -2.69
CA ALA A 72 -16.40 -21.91 -1.49
C ALA A 72 -17.92 -22.19 -1.52
N ASP A 73 -18.32 -23.30 -2.15
CA ASP A 73 -19.73 -23.68 -2.29
C ASP A 73 -20.32 -24.26 -1.00
N ASP A 74 -19.53 -25.03 -0.26
CA ASP A 74 -19.91 -25.66 1.00
C ASP A 74 -19.28 -24.97 2.22
N LEU A 75 -19.70 -25.40 3.42
CA LEU A 75 -19.21 -24.82 4.68
C LEU A 75 -17.69 -25.00 4.84
N LYS A 76 -17.13 -26.09 4.33
CA LYS A 76 -15.70 -26.41 4.41
C LYS A 76 -14.88 -25.49 3.50
N GLY A 77 -15.33 -25.27 2.27
CA GLY A 77 -14.70 -24.35 1.32
C GLY A 77 -14.73 -22.92 1.83
N ARG A 78 -15.86 -22.48 2.40
CA ARG A 78 -15.95 -21.16 3.05
C ARG A 78 -15.06 -21.04 4.28
N ALA A 79 -14.95 -22.10 5.09
CA ALA A 79 -14.01 -22.13 6.21
C ALA A 79 -12.54 -22.03 5.74
N ALA A 80 -12.17 -22.71 4.65
CA ALA A 80 -10.84 -22.61 4.06
C ALA A 80 -10.57 -21.18 3.55
N TYR A 81 -11.52 -20.57 2.84
CA TYR A 81 -11.45 -19.17 2.40
C TYR A 81 -11.22 -18.19 3.58
N CYS A 82 -11.90 -18.44 4.70
CA CYS A 82 -11.81 -17.60 5.89
C CYS A 82 -10.48 -17.72 6.66
N LEU A 83 -9.78 -18.85 6.52
CA LEU A 83 -8.49 -19.07 7.18
C LEU A 83 -7.30 -18.66 6.30
N GLU A 84 -7.52 -18.45 5.01
CA GLU A 84 -6.45 -18.02 4.12
C GLU A 84 -6.10 -16.55 4.38
N SER A 85 -4.86 -16.34 4.79
CA SER A 85 -4.20 -15.05 4.78
C SER A 85 -3.18 -15.02 3.65
N VAL A 86 -3.12 -13.89 2.95
CA VAL A 86 -2.04 -13.66 2.00
C VAL A 86 -0.82 -13.22 2.79
N GLU A 87 0.15 -14.13 2.89
CA GLU A 87 1.51 -13.88 3.31
C GLU A 87 2.32 -13.94 2.00
N ASP A 88 2.97 -12.86 1.58
CA ASP A 88 3.70 -12.91 0.31
C ASP A 88 4.84 -13.93 0.45
N VAL A 89 4.97 -14.83 -0.52
CA VAL A 89 5.76 -16.07 -0.39
C VAL A 89 7.27 -15.79 -0.42
N GLU A 90 7.66 -14.55 -0.70
CA GLU A 90 9.06 -14.12 -0.79
C GLU A 90 9.40 -12.90 0.07
N GLN A 91 8.42 -12.19 0.64
CA GLN A 91 8.62 -11.01 1.51
C GLN A 91 7.52 -11.00 2.59
N GLU A 92 7.85 -10.60 3.81
CA GLU A 92 7.13 -10.75 5.08
C GLU A 92 5.72 -10.09 5.16
N GLY A 93 5.01 -9.90 4.05
CA GLY A 93 3.70 -9.25 3.95
C GLY A 93 3.47 -8.66 2.56
N ILE A 94 2.25 -8.18 2.31
CA ILE A 94 2.00 -7.34 1.13
C ILE A 94 2.30 -5.90 1.54
N ASP A 95 3.32 -5.31 0.94
CA ASP A 95 3.57 -3.86 0.96
C ASP A 95 2.36 -3.14 0.30
N LEU A 96 1.44 -2.66 1.14
CA LEU A 96 0.18 -2.05 0.72
C LEU A 96 0.41 -0.57 0.38
N ASP A 97 1.28 0.14 1.09
CA ASP A 97 1.47 1.58 0.90
C ASP A 97 2.65 1.94 -0.04
N MET A 98 3.44 0.93 -0.45
CA MET A 98 4.60 1.04 -1.35
C MET A 98 5.78 1.83 -0.76
N ASP A 99 5.92 1.85 0.56
CA ASP A 99 7.07 2.44 1.25
C ASP A 99 8.32 1.53 1.24
N GLY A 100 8.14 0.25 0.93
CA GLY A 100 9.18 -0.78 0.85
C GLY A 100 9.44 -1.52 2.17
N ILE A 101 8.59 -1.36 3.18
CA ILE A 101 8.64 -1.99 4.49
C ILE A 101 7.42 -2.91 4.65
N PRO A 102 7.50 -4.17 4.21
CA PRO A 102 6.37 -5.07 4.36
C PRO A 102 6.09 -5.35 5.84
N GLY A 103 4.80 -5.52 6.17
CA GLY A 103 4.38 -6.01 7.48
C GLY A 103 4.02 -4.91 8.48
N GLU A 104 4.02 -3.66 8.05
CA GLU A 104 3.59 -2.55 8.88
C GLU A 104 2.06 -2.39 8.95
N TYR A 105 1.61 -1.36 9.66
CA TYR A 105 0.21 -1.05 9.81
C TYR A 105 -0.23 -0.04 8.76
N ASP A 106 -1.30 -0.39 8.03
CA ASP A 106 -1.98 0.53 7.15
C ASP A 106 -3.49 0.55 7.47
N ASP A 107 -4.07 1.74 7.48
CA ASP A 107 -5.53 1.95 7.51
C ASP A 107 -6.07 2.72 6.31
N SER A 108 -5.19 3.17 5.41
CA SER A 108 -5.55 4.05 4.32
C SER A 108 -6.16 3.29 3.13
N LEU A 109 -5.78 2.03 2.92
CA LEU A 109 -6.06 1.31 1.66
C LEU A 109 -7.29 0.41 1.69
N LEU A 110 -7.76 0.02 2.88
CA LEU A 110 -8.95 -0.81 3.07
C LEU A 110 -10.15 -0.01 3.62
N GLY A 111 -10.26 1.26 3.23
CA GLY A 111 -11.40 2.11 3.59
C GLY A 111 -11.47 2.49 5.06
N GLY A 112 -10.31 2.76 5.69
CA GLY A 112 -10.22 3.12 7.11
C GLY A 112 -10.22 1.91 8.06
N LEU A 113 -10.09 0.70 7.52
CA LEU A 113 -9.91 -0.51 8.32
C LEU A 113 -8.41 -0.77 8.49
N GLY A 114 -7.90 -0.56 9.69
CA GLY A 114 -6.51 -0.83 10.02
C GLY A 114 -6.16 -2.32 9.94
N ILE A 115 -5.05 -2.65 9.30
CA ILE A 115 -4.55 -4.02 9.12
C ILE A 115 -3.02 -4.05 9.20
N CYS A 116 -2.47 -5.16 9.70
CA CYS A 116 -1.06 -5.46 9.48
C CYS A 116 -0.88 -6.10 8.10
N GLU A 117 0.05 -5.58 7.34
CA GLU A 117 0.37 -6.03 5.98
C GLU A 117 0.86 -7.48 5.89
N ASP A 118 1.40 -8.00 6.99
CA ASP A 118 1.90 -9.37 7.13
C ASP A 118 0.77 -10.40 7.29
N LYS A 119 -0.46 -9.95 7.55
CA LYS A 119 -1.58 -10.85 7.88
C LYS A 119 -2.91 -10.35 7.35
N ILE A 120 -3.04 -10.35 6.02
CA ILE A 120 -4.27 -9.93 5.33
C ILE A 120 -5.12 -11.14 4.94
N TYR A 121 -6.25 -11.35 5.60
CA TYR A 121 -7.21 -12.42 5.25
C TYR A 121 -8.01 -12.10 3.99
N CYS A 122 -8.35 -13.13 3.21
CA CYS A 122 -9.14 -12.99 2.00
C CYS A 122 -10.46 -12.19 2.11
N PRO A 123 -11.25 -12.29 3.20
CA PRO A 123 -12.44 -11.46 3.41
C PRO A 123 -12.19 -9.95 3.48
N HIS A 124 -10.94 -9.52 3.73
CA HIS A 124 -10.57 -8.10 3.66
C HIS A 124 -10.34 -7.62 2.23
N LEU A 125 -9.93 -8.52 1.33
CA LEU A 125 -9.60 -8.20 -0.06
C LEU A 125 -10.81 -8.29 -0.98
N GLN A 126 -11.71 -9.24 -0.72
CA GLN A 126 -12.92 -9.43 -1.52
C GLN A 126 -13.99 -10.24 -0.78
N SER A 127 -15.24 -10.07 -1.20
CA SER A 127 -16.36 -10.89 -0.75
C SER A 127 -16.45 -12.18 -1.56
N CYS A 128 -16.82 -13.29 -0.91
CA CYS A 128 -16.99 -14.58 -1.58
C CYS A 128 -18.11 -15.41 -0.95
N GLY A 129 -19.00 -16.02 -1.74
CA GLY A 129 -19.91 -17.07 -1.24
C GLY A 129 -20.78 -16.68 -0.03
N GLY A 130 -21.10 -15.38 0.11
CA GLY A 130 -21.82 -14.82 1.26
C GLY A 130 -20.92 -14.33 2.41
N VAL A 131 -19.62 -14.61 2.37
CA VAL A 131 -18.60 -14.02 3.26
C VAL A 131 -18.28 -12.60 2.79
N LYS A 132 -18.57 -11.60 3.62
CA LYS A 132 -18.29 -10.19 3.33
C LYS A 132 -17.26 -9.58 4.27
N SER A 133 -17.00 -10.25 5.38
CA SER A 133 -16.17 -9.72 6.46
C SER A 133 -15.60 -10.82 7.33
N MET A 134 -14.60 -10.48 8.14
CA MET A 134 -14.10 -11.38 9.18
C MET A 134 -15.16 -11.77 10.21
N LYS A 135 -16.20 -10.95 10.42
CA LYS A 135 -17.32 -11.32 11.30
C LYS A 135 -18.09 -12.51 10.74
N ASP A 136 -18.36 -12.51 9.44
CA ASP A 136 -19.01 -13.65 8.77
C ASP A 136 -18.13 -14.90 8.86
N CYS A 137 -16.80 -14.71 8.76
CA CYS A 137 -15.85 -15.80 8.93
C CYS A 137 -15.84 -16.41 10.33
N VAL A 138 -15.97 -15.61 11.38
CA VAL A 138 -16.14 -16.15 12.75
C VAL A 138 -17.34 -17.07 12.79
N THR A 139 -18.50 -16.64 12.28
CA THR A 139 -19.72 -17.46 12.27
C THR A 139 -19.52 -18.76 11.47
N ILE A 140 -18.90 -18.68 10.30
CA ILE A 140 -18.66 -19.84 9.42
C ILE A 140 -17.67 -20.83 10.04
N LEU A 141 -16.57 -20.34 10.62
CA LEU A 141 -15.56 -21.18 11.26
C LEU A 141 -16.13 -21.88 12.50
N CYS A 142 -16.90 -21.15 13.31
CA CYS A 142 -17.61 -21.72 14.45
C CYS A 142 -18.62 -22.79 14.02
N ALA A 143 -19.44 -22.52 13.00
CA ALA A 143 -20.38 -23.50 12.43
C ALA A 143 -19.64 -24.74 11.88
N TYR A 144 -18.51 -24.54 11.21
CA TYR A 144 -17.71 -25.62 10.66
C TYR A 144 -17.17 -26.53 11.77
N TRP A 145 -16.52 -25.97 12.79
CA TRP A 145 -15.95 -26.77 13.88
C TRP A 145 -17.01 -27.43 14.77
N THR A 146 -18.12 -26.75 15.05
CA THR A 146 -19.23 -27.35 15.79
C THR A 146 -19.88 -28.50 15.01
N GLN A 147 -19.99 -28.39 13.68
CA GLN A 147 -20.46 -29.51 12.84
C GLN A 147 -19.49 -30.71 12.86
N THR A 148 -18.19 -30.48 13.09
CA THR A 148 -17.21 -31.56 13.29
C THR A 148 -17.22 -32.18 14.69
N GLY A 149 -18.11 -31.71 15.59
CA GLY A 149 -18.31 -32.27 16.93
C GLY A 149 -17.62 -31.50 18.06
N MET A 150 -17.02 -30.33 17.78
CA MET A 150 -16.46 -29.47 18.83
C MET A 150 -17.56 -28.75 19.60
N THR A 151 -17.34 -28.53 20.89
CA THR A 151 -18.12 -27.55 21.67
C THR A 151 -17.82 -26.13 21.21
N ALA A 152 -18.71 -25.18 21.52
CA ALA A 152 -18.49 -23.76 21.22
C ALA A 152 -17.21 -23.21 21.89
N GLU A 153 -16.86 -23.70 23.08
CA GLU A 153 -15.64 -23.31 23.79
C GLU A 153 -14.38 -23.83 23.09
N GLU A 154 -14.37 -25.10 22.68
CA GLU A 154 -13.27 -25.69 21.90
C GLU A 154 -13.10 -24.97 20.56
N ALA A 155 -14.20 -24.75 19.84
CA ALA A 155 -14.18 -24.01 18.57
C ALA A 155 -13.66 -22.57 18.76
N THR A 156 -14.01 -21.91 19.86
CA THR A 156 -13.48 -20.57 20.21
C THR A 156 -11.97 -20.60 20.43
N ASN A 157 -11.46 -21.62 21.12
CA ASN A 157 -10.02 -21.76 21.36
C ASN A 157 -9.26 -22.03 20.06
N VAL A 158 -9.81 -22.86 19.18
CA VAL A 158 -9.25 -23.08 17.84
C VAL A 158 -9.28 -21.79 17.02
N LEU A 159 -10.38 -21.04 17.03
CA LEU A 159 -10.51 -19.76 16.34
C LEU A 159 -9.39 -18.79 16.74
N LYS A 160 -9.20 -18.59 18.05
CA LYS A 160 -8.17 -17.70 18.59
C LYS A 160 -6.74 -18.16 18.27
N SER A 161 -6.54 -19.47 18.09
CA SER A 161 -5.23 -20.02 17.69
C SER A 161 -4.93 -19.89 16.20
N LYS A 162 -5.98 -19.80 15.36
CA LYS A 162 -5.85 -19.77 13.90
C LYS A 162 -5.95 -18.37 13.32
N VAL A 163 -6.69 -17.49 13.97
CA VAL A 163 -6.90 -16.11 13.54
C VAL A 163 -6.04 -15.18 14.38
N SER A 164 -4.98 -14.65 13.76
CA SER A 164 -4.03 -13.69 14.34
C SER A 164 -4.22 -12.30 13.72
N PRO A 165 -4.00 -11.21 14.48
CA PRO A 165 -4.06 -9.84 13.97
C PRO A 165 -2.88 -9.43 13.08
N GLY A 166 -1.79 -10.19 13.06
CA GLY A 166 -0.51 -9.80 12.47
C GLY A 166 0.51 -9.32 13.50
N THR A 167 1.77 -9.21 13.11
CA THR A 167 2.89 -8.90 14.03
C THR A 167 2.89 -7.44 14.47
N CYS A 168 2.45 -6.53 13.60
CA CYS A 168 2.40 -5.08 13.89
C CYS A 168 1.46 -4.75 15.06
N PHE A 169 0.41 -5.55 15.26
CA PHE A 169 -0.72 -5.24 16.12
C PHE A 169 -0.33 -4.92 17.57
N ASN A 170 0.66 -5.63 18.11
CA ASN A 170 1.06 -5.43 19.51
C ASN A 170 1.80 -4.09 19.71
N ALA A 171 2.51 -3.61 18.68
CA ALA A 171 3.29 -2.38 18.71
C ALA A 171 2.42 -1.13 18.53
N LEU A 172 1.20 -1.28 17.99
CA LEU A 172 0.28 -0.18 17.75
C LEU A 172 -0.10 0.59 19.02
N ASP A 173 -0.29 1.89 18.85
CA ASP A 173 -0.82 2.74 19.91
C ASP A 173 -2.34 2.47 20.14
N PRO A 174 -2.94 2.98 21.24
CA PRO A 174 -4.35 2.74 21.52
C PRO A 174 -5.34 3.26 20.46
N ALA A 175 -5.00 4.35 19.75
CA ALA A 175 -5.86 4.92 18.72
C ALA A 175 -5.85 4.03 17.47
N GLU A 176 -4.66 3.61 17.01
CA GLU A 176 -4.49 2.68 15.89
C GLU A 176 -5.13 1.32 16.18
N LYS A 177 -4.90 0.77 17.39
CA LYS A 177 -5.54 -0.48 17.83
C LYS A 177 -7.06 -0.42 17.73
N SER A 178 -7.67 0.74 18.00
CA SER A 178 -9.13 0.92 17.92
C SER A 178 -9.67 0.86 16.48
N LEU A 179 -8.82 1.21 15.50
CA LEU A 179 -9.16 1.16 14.08
C LEU A 179 -8.88 -0.21 13.46
N HIS A 180 -7.96 -0.97 14.05
CA HIS A 180 -7.57 -2.29 13.59
C HIS A 180 -8.76 -3.28 13.53
N TRP A 181 -8.82 -4.10 12.49
CA TRP A 181 -9.94 -5.03 12.27
C TRP A 181 -10.14 -6.01 13.45
N PHE A 182 -9.04 -6.44 14.08
CA PHE A 182 -9.07 -7.44 15.15
C PHE A 182 -9.80 -6.97 16.40
N THR A 183 -9.78 -5.68 16.71
CA THR A 183 -10.54 -5.13 17.86
C THR A 183 -12.02 -4.95 17.54
N LYS A 184 -12.38 -4.88 16.25
CA LYS A 184 -13.76 -4.75 15.76
C LYS A 184 -14.47 -6.10 15.62
N VAL A 185 -13.76 -7.22 15.75
CA VAL A 185 -14.28 -8.59 15.59
C VAL A 185 -14.20 -9.34 16.91
N ASN A 186 -15.33 -9.93 17.34
CA ASN A 186 -15.35 -10.80 18.52
C ASN A 186 -15.02 -12.24 18.10
N LEU A 187 -13.85 -12.75 18.51
CA LEU A 187 -13.44 -14.13 18.26
C LEU A 187 -14.03 -15.09 19.31
N THR A 188 -15.35 -15.20 19.33
CA THR A 188 -16.07 -16.12 20.21
C THR A 188 -17.18 -16.81 19.44
N CYS A 189 -17.24 -18.14 19.54
CA CYS A 189 -18.37 -18.92 19.03
C CYS A 189 -19.53 -18.85 20.02
N MET A 190 -20.73 -18.53 19.51
CA MET A 190 -21.98 -18.51 20.26
C MET A 190 -22.83 -19.74 19.94
#